data_AF-A0A553BSV9-F1
#
_entry.id   AF-A0A553BSV9-F1
#
_cell.length_a   1.000
_cell.length_b   1.000
_cell.length_c   1.000
_cell.angle_alpha   90.00
_cell.angle_beta   90.00
_cell.angle_gamma   90.00
#
_symmetry.space_group_name_H-M   'P 1'
#
loop_
_entity.id
_entity.type
_entity.pdbx_description
1 polymer ?
#
loop_
_entity_poly.entity_id
_entity_poly.type
_entity_poly.pdbx_seq_one_letter_code
_entity_poly.pdbx_strand_id
1 'polypeptide(L)' 'MKNEKHIAMEIINPHAAGIDIGSRSHFVAVGQYDDDVREFGVYNEDLKAISDWLKESQ' A
#
# COMPACT_ATOMS: atom_id res chain seq x y z
N MET A 1 23.00 -13.01 6.40
CA MET A 1 21.88 -12.05 6.28
C MET A 1 21.18 -12.02 7.63
N LYS A 2 21.00 -10.85 8.25
CA LYS A 2 20.30 -10.75 9.54
C LYS A 2 18.83 -11.12 9.29
N ASN A 3 18.31 -12.08 10.04
CA ASN A 3 16.87 -12.31 10.12
C ASN A 3 16.26 -11.08 10.80
N GLU A 4 15.78 -10.12 10.02
CA GLU A 4 14.97 -9.02 10.55
C GLU A 4 13.68 -9.65 11.06
N LYS A 5 13.54 -9.71 12.38
CA LYS A 5 12.31 -10.18 13.01
C LYS A 5 11.24 -9.15 12.73
N HIS A 6 10.31 -9.45 11.84
CA HIS A 6 9.10 -8.66 11.65
C HIS A 6 8.33 -8.66 12.98
N ILE A 7 8.34 -7.52 13.68
CA ILE A 7 7.55 -7.36 14.91
C ILE A 7 6.13 -7.06 14.45
N ALA A 8 5.26 -8.06 14.51
CA ALA A 8 3.85 -7.86 14.25
C ALA A 8 3.30 -6.85 15.25
N MET A 9 2.90 -5.68 14.75
CA MET A 9 2.26 -4.65 15.55
C MET A 9 0.76 -4.87 15.58
N GLU A 10 0.13 -4.58 16.72
CA GLU A 10 -1.32 -4.60 16.84
C GLU A 10 -1.95 -3.60 15.86
N ILE A 11 -2.92 -4.07 15.08
CA ILE A 11 -3.65 -3.24 14.12
C ILE A 11 -4.75 -2.48 14.86
N ILE A 12 -4.58 -1.17 14.99
CA ILE A 12 -5.57 -0.30 15.63
C ILE A 12 -6.66 0.17 14.64
N ASN A 13 -6.29 0.38 13.37
CA ASN A 13 -7.18 0.85 12.31
C ASN A 13 -7.13 -0.11 11.12
N PRO A 14 -8.02 -1.11 11.03
CA PRO A 14 -7.94 -2.17 10.01
C PRO A 14 -8.23 -1.70 8.59
N HIS A 15 -8.85 -0.52 8.42
CA HIS A 15 -9.16 0.05 7.11
C HIS A 15 -8.25 1.22 6.72
N ALA A 16 -7.12 1.38 7.40
CA ALA A 16 -6.12 2.38 7.04
C ALA A 16 -5.17 1.85 5.95
N ALA A 17 -4.90 2.66 4.94
CA ALA A 17 -3.90 2.40 3.91
C ALA A 17 -2.80 3.46 3.94
N GLY A 18 -1.57 3.06 3.63
CA GLY A 18 -0.43 3.96 3.45
C GLY A 18 -0.27 4.33 1.97
N ILE A 19 0.05 5.60 1.67
CA ILE A 19 0.36 6.04 0.31
C ILE A 19 1.62 6.90 0.34
N ASP A 20 2.66 6.46 -0.38
CA ASP A 20 3.85 7.26 -0.68
C ASP A 20 3.74 7.83 -2.11
N ILE A 21 3.90 9.14 -2.24
CA ILE A 21 3.63 9.88 -3.47
C ILE A 21 4.94 10.36 -4.10
N GLY A 22 5.29 9.76 -5.24
CA GLY A 22 6.40 10.18 -6.07
C GLY A 22 5.95 10.90 -7.35
N SER A 23 6.87 11.66 -7.95
CA SER A 23 6.62 12.32 -9.25
C SER A 23 6.54 11.35 -10.44
N ARG A 24 6.92 10.08 -10.24
CA ARG A 24 6.98 9.04 -11.27
C ARG A 24 6.08 7.84 -10.96
N SER A 25 5.77 7.60 -9.69
CA SER A 25 4.90 6.52 -9.24
C SER A 25 4.41 6.75 -7.83
N HIS A 26 3.37 5.99 -7.46
CA HIS A 26 2.78 5.97 -6.13
C HIS A 26 2.88 4.56 -5.55
N PHE A 27 3.34 4.42 -4.31
CA PHE A 27 3.33 3.16 -3.59
C PHE A 27 2.18 3.17 -2.60
N VAL A 28 1.28 2.20 -2.72
CA VAL A 28 0.09 2.09 -1.86
C VAL A 28 0.19 0.78 -1.10
N ALA A 29 0.01 0.83 0.22
CA ALA A 29 0.10 -0.30 1.13
C ALA A 29 -1.24 -0.52 1.85
N VAL A 30 -1.79 -1.74 1.78
CA VAL A 30 -3.06 -2.12 2.45
C VAL A 30 -2.84 -3.06 3.64
N GLY A 31 -1.61 -3.47 3.89
CA GLY A 31 -1.23 -4.41 4.94
C GLY A 31 0.20 -4.20 5.43
N GLN A 32 0.72 -5.19 6.14
CA GLN A 32 2.05 -5.10 6.78
C GLN A 32 3.15 -5.79 5.98
N TYR A 33 2.83 -6.57 4.95
CA TYR A 33 3.81 -7.35 4.20
C TYR A 33 4.09 -6.75 2.82
N ASP A 34 5.23 -7.13 2.23
CA ASP A 34 5.64 -6.65 0.91
C ASP A 34 4.59 -6.97 -0.18
N ASP A 35 3.91 -8.11 -0.07
CA ASP A 35 2.84 -8.53 -1.00
C ASP A 35 1.57 -7.66 -0.88
N ASP A 36 1.44 -6.88 0.20
CA ASP A 36 0.34 -5.93 0.42
C ASP A 36 0.66 -4.52 -0.12
N VAL A 37 1.79 -4.35 -0.81
CA VAL A 37 2.22 -3.09 -1.42
C VAL A 37 2.14 -3.19 -2.94
N ARG A 38 1.57 -2.17 -3.57
CA ARG A 38 1.50 -2.07 -5.03
C ARG A 38 1.96 -0.70 -5.52
N GLU A 39 2.76 -0.71 -6.59
CA GLU A 39 3.15 0.50 -7.33
C GLU A 39 2.12 0.83 -8.41
N PHE A 40 1.78 2.11 -8.53
CA PHE A 40 0.90 2.66 -9.55
C PHE A 40 1.60 3.81 -10.29
N GLY A 41 1.18 4.08 -11.52
CA GLY A 41 1.62 5.26 -12.27
C GLY A 41 1.02 6.56 -11.73
N VAL A 42 1.27 7.66 -12.43
CA VAL A 42 0.88 9.02 -12.00
C VAL A 42 -0.26 9.64 -12.81
N TYR A 43 -0.77 8.95 -13.82
CA TYR A 43 -1.83 9.47 -14.66
C TYR A 43 -3.20 9.25 -14.01
N ASN A 44 -4.22 9.93 -14.53
CA ASN A 44 -5.59 9.84 -13.97
C ASN A 44 -6.14 8.41 -13.94
N GLU A 45 -5.74 7.56 -14.89
CA GLU A 45 -6.15 6.15 -14.91
C GLU A 45 -5.53 5.36 -13.76
N ASP A 46 -4.27 5.66 -13.41
CA ASP A 46 -3.60 5.07 -12.25
C ASP A 46 -4.26 5.53 -10.94
N LEU A 47 -4.63 6.81 -10.83
CA LEU A 47 -5.35 7.31 -9.65
C LEU A 47 -6.71 6.62 -9.46
N LYS A 48 -7.41 6.31 -10.56
CA LYS A 48 -8.65 5.51 -10.51
C LYS A 48 -8.34 4.07 -10.09
N ALA A 49 -7.30 3.47 -10.65
CA ALA A 49 -6.87 2.12 -10.28
C ALA A 49 -6.48 2.01 -8.80
N ILE A 50 -5.86 3.03 -8.21
CA ILE A 50 -5.63 3.13 -6.76
C ILE A 50 -6.97 3.10 -6.01
N SER A 51 -7.94 3.92 -6.44
CA SER A 51 -9.26 3.97 -5.79
C SER A 51 -9.98 2.62 -5.84
N ASP A 52 -9.94 1.94 -6.99
CA ASP A 52 -10.58 0.64 -7.18
C ASP A 52 -9.90 -0.42 -6.32
N TRP A 53 -8.56 -0.45 -6.32
CA TRP A 53 -7.80 -1.39 -5.49
C TRP A 53 -8.05 -1.20 -3.99
N LEU A 54 -8.13 0.05 -3.51
CA LEU A 54 -8.45 0.34 -2.10
C LEU A 54 -9.85 -0.13 -1.71
N LYS A 55 -10.83 -0.14 -2.62
CA LYS A 55 -12.17 -0.67 -2.37
C LYS A 55 -12.19 -2.20 -2.36
N GLU A 56 -11.42 -2.83 -3.24
CA GLU A 56 -11.29 -4.29 -3.30
C GLU A 56 -10.54 -4.87 -2.10
N SER A 57 -9.67 -4.07 -1.48
CA SER A 57 -8.83 -4.47 -0.35
C SER A 57 -9.45 -4.16 1.03
N GLN A 58 -10.74 -3.79 1.08
CA GLN A 58 -11.48 -3.57 2.32
C GLN A 58 -11.99 -4.86 2.96
#